data_AF-A0A354BK29-F1
#
_entry.id   AF-A0A354BK29-F1
#
_cell.length_a   1.000
_cell.length_b   1.000
_cell.length_c   1.000
_cell.angle_alpha   90.00
_cell.angle_beta   90.00
_cell.angle_gamma   90.00
#
_symmetry.space_group_name_H-M   'P 1'
#
loop_
_entity.id
_entity.type
_entity.pdbx_description
1 polymer ?
#
loop_
_entity_poly.entity_id
_entity_poly.type
_entity_poly.pdbx_seq_one_letter_code
_entity_poly.pdbx_strand_id
1 'polypeptide(L)'
;IEVFPASEQPQIRNTLSTALRVIVAQNLFKRVDQKGRCAALEILVCTPAVGNLIRDAKTFQIASQMQTGKNIGMQTLDDAIQDLLTKKWIAPEEAYDKAIDKNRFAKFLKTPPDALQ
;
A
#
# COMPACT_ATOMS: atom_id res chain seq x y z
N ILE A 1 -1.14 5.78 -16.41
CA ILE A 1 -2.02 6.70 -17.21
C ILE A 1 -1.24 7.93 -17.66
N GLU A 2 -0.45 8.55 -16.78
CA GLU A 2 0.31 9.78 -17.09
C GLU A 2 1.38 9.63 -18.18
N VAL A 3 1.76 8.40 -18.52
CA VAL A 3 2.65 8.10 -19.66
C VAL A 3 2.00 8.35 -21.03
N PHE A 4 0.68 8.54 -21.08
CA PHE A 4 -0.07 8.82 -22.31
C PHE A 4 -0.32 10.34 -22.48
N PRO A 5 -0.45 10.83 -23.72
CA PRO A 5 -0.85 12.21 -24.00
C PRO A 5 -2.12 12.61 -23.24
N ALA A 6 -2.19 13.85 -22.77
CA ALA A 6 -3.29 14.33 -21.92
C ALA A 6 -4.68 14.12 -22.55
N SER A 7 -4.79 14.23 -23.88
CA SER A 7 -6.02 13.98 -24.64
C SER A 7 -6.51 12.52 -24.57
N GLU A 8 -5.60 11.57 -24.41
CA GLU A 8 -5.92 10.13 -24.36
C GLU A 8 -6.19 9.63 -22.94
N GLN A 9 -5.71 10.35 -21.92
CA GLN A 9 -5.81 9.91 -20.52
C GLN A 9 -7.24 9.63 -20.05
N PRO A 10 -8.29 10.42 -20.39
CA PRO A 10 -9.66 10.11 -19.98
C PRO A 10 -10.16 8.78 -20.52
N GLN A 11 -9.85 8.47 -21.79
CA GLN A 11 -10.24 7.21 -22.42
C GLN A 11 -9.51 6.03 -21.78
N ILE A 12 -8.19 6.13 -21.62
CA ILE A 12 -7.38 5.09 -20.97
C ILE A 12 -7.85 4.82 -19.54
N ARG A 13 -8.18 5.88 -18.79
CA ARG A 13 -8.72 5.78 -17.44
C ARG A 13 -10.07 5.07 -17.39
N ASN A 14 -10.95 5.36 -18.34
CA ASN A 14 -12.25 4.68 -18.44
C ASN A 14 -12.08 3.19 -18.75
N THR A 15 -11.22 2.83 -19.69
CA THR A 15 -10.89 1.42 -19.97
C THR A 15 -10.30 0.74 -18.75
N LEU A 16 -9.34 1.37 -18.06
CA LEU A 16 -8.75 0.83 -16.83
C LEU A 16 -9.79 0.59 -15.75
N SER A 17 -10.76 1.49 -15.57
CA SER A 17 -11.81 1.39 -14.55
C SER A 17 -12.69 0.13 -14.66
N THR A 18 -12.76 -0.46 -15.85
CA THR A 18 -13.61 -1.63 -16.15
C THR A 18 -12.79 -2.91 -16.31
N ALA A 19 -11.56 -2.81 -16.82
CA ALA A 19 -10.69 -3.96 -17.07
C ALA A 19 -9.88 -4.38 -15.84
N LEU A 20 -9.53 -3.44 -14.94
CA LEU A 20 -8.73 -3.72 -13.77
C LEU A 20 -9.49 -4.66 -12.81
N ARG A 21 -8.81 -5.70 -12.31
CA ARG A 21 -9.40 -6.68 -11.38
C ARG A 21 -8.79 -6.62 -10.00
N VAL A 22 -7.47 -6.69 -9.92
CA VAL A 22 -6.71 -6.64 -8.67
C VAL A 22 -5.38 -5.94 -8.93
N ILE A 23 -4.89 -5.19 -7.94
CA ILE A 23 -3.50 -4.73 -7.87
C ILE A 23 -2.86 -5.40 -6.66
N VAL A 24 -1.65 -5.95 -6.87
CA VAL A 24 -0.77 -6.41 -5.79
C VAL A 24 0.51 -5.61 -5.88
N ALA A 25 0.76 -4.76 -4.88
CA ALA A 25 2.03 -4.07 -4.72
C ALA A 25 2.81 -4.71 -3.56
N GLN A 26 4.14 -4.71 -3.64
CA GLN A 26 4.96 -5.40 -2.65
C GLN A 26 6.17 -4.57 -2.23
N ASN A 27 6.47 -4.60 -0.93
CA ASN A 27 7.75 -4.17 -0.37
C ASN A 27 8.46 -5.37 0.25
N LEU A 28 9.72 -5.57 -0.13
CA LEU A 28 10.55 -6.62 0.44
C LEU A 28 11.34 -6.08 1.63
N PHE A 29 11.32 -6.84 2.72
CA PHE A 29 12.01 -6.53 3.97
C PHE A 29 13.08 -7.58 4.25
N LYS A 30 14.18 -7.17 4.86
CA LYS A 30 15.16 -8.13 5.37
C LYS A 30 14.59 -8.79 6.62
N ARG A 31 14.67 -10.11 6.69
CA ARG A 31 14.25 -10.81 7.91
C ARG A 31 15.29 -10.64 9.02
N VAL A 32 14.82 -10.33 10.23
CA VAL A 32 15.67 -10.21 11.43
C VAL A 32 15.70 -11.49 12.25
N ASP A 33 14.72 -12.37 12.06
CA ASP A 33 14.59 -13.62 12.79
C ASP A 33 15.29 -14.80 12.10
N GLN A 34 15.48 -14.74 10.78
CA GLN A 34 16.22 -15.73 10.01
C GLN A 34 16.83 -15.13 8.74
N LYS A 35 17.74 -15.84 8.09
CA LYS A 35 18.30 -15.43 6.79
C LYS A 35 17.19 -15.43 5.73
N GLY A 36 17.05 -14.32 5.01
CA GLY A 36 16.13 -14.19 3.88
C GLY A 36 15.41 -12.85 3.84
N ARG A 37 14.35 -12.79 3.03
CA ARG A 37 13.44 -11.63 2.94
C ARG A 37 12.00 -12.09 3.05
N CYS A 38 11.12 -11.22 3.54
CA CYS A 38 9.67 -11.38 3.48
C CYS A 38 9.04 -10.22 2.71
N ALA A 39 7.87 -10.43 2.13
CA ALA A 39 7.12 -9.40 1.43
C ALA A 39 5.98 -8.88 2.31
N ALA A 40 5.88 -7.57 2.46
CA ALA A 40 4.62 -6.92 2.81
C ALA A 40 3.85 -6.67 1.51
N LEU A 41 2.60 -7.14 1.44
CA LEU A 41 1.75 -7.02 0.26
C LEU A 41 0.64 -6.01 0.52
N GLU A 42 0.51 -5.05 -0.38
CA GLU A 42 -0.69 -4.24 -0.51
C GLU A 42 -1.56 -4.84 -1.60
N ILE A 43 -2.84 -5.06 -1.28
CA ILE A 43 -3.79 -5.74 -2.15
C ILE A 43 -5.03 -4.85 -2.30
N LEU A 44 -5.29 -4.44 -3.53
CA LEU A 44 -6.48 -3.69 -3.92
C LEU A 44 -7.32 -4.55 -4.86
N VAL A 45 -8.57 -4.83 -4.48
CA VAL A 45 -9.56 -5.47 -5.36
C VAL A 45 -10.37 -4.39 -6.08
N CYS A 46 -10.43 -4.43 -7.40
CA CYS A 46 -11.13 -3.41 -8.17
C CYS A 46 -12.65 -3.67 -8.17
N THR A 47 -13.31 -3.17 -7.13
CA THR A 47 -14.79 -3.15 -7.01
C THR A 47 -15.39 -2.08 -7.93
N PRO A 48 -16.72 -2.09 -8.18
CA PRO A 48 -17.38 -1.01 -8.90
C PRO A 48 -17.12 0.38 -8.29
N ALA A 49 -17.04 0.48 -6.96
CA ALA A 49 -16.72 1.73 -6.27
C ALA A 49 -15.29 2.20 -6.58
N VAL A 50 -14.29 1.31 -6.52
CA VAL A 50 -12.90 1.62 -6.91
C VAL A 50 -12.82 2.00 -8.39
N GLY A 51 -13.53 1.28 -9.27
CA GLY A 51 -13.62 1.63 -10.69
C GLY A 51 -14.15 3.04 -10.92
N ASN A 52 -15.21 3.45 -10.22
CA ASN A 52 -15.73 4.82 -10.29
C ASN A 52 -14.70 5.86 -9.83
N LEU A 53 -13.97 5.59 -8.74
CA LEU A 53 -12.90 6.48 -8.28
C LEU A 53 -11.77 6.62 -9.32
N ILE A 54 -11.42 5.52 -10.00
CA ILE A 54 -10.44 5.56 -11.10
C ILE A 54 -10.97 6.43 -12.23
N ARG A 55 -12.21 6.22 -12.69
CA ARG A 55 -12.85 6.98 -13.79
C ARG A 55 -12.90 8.48 -13.50
N ASP A 56 -13.27 8.86 -12.28
CA ASP A 56 -13.42 10.25 -11.86
C ASP A 56 -12.10 10.93 -11.46
N ALA A 57 -10.97 10.23 -11.59
CA ALA A 57 -9.66 10.69 -11.13
C ALA A 57 -9.60 11.02 -9.61
N LYS A 58 -10.43 10.35 -8.79
CA LYS A 58 -10.47 10.50 -7.32
C LYS A 58 -9.66 9.41 -6.62
N THR A 59 -8.47 9.10 -7.14
CA THR A 59 -7.63 7.99 -6.66
C THR A 59 -7.18 8.15 -5.21
N PHE A 60 -7.11 9.39 -4.70
CA PHE A 60 -6.82 9.69 -3.30
C PHE A 60 -7.82 9.07 -2.30
N GLN A 61 -9.04 8.70 -2.74
CA GLN A 61 -10.03 8.05 -1.88
C GLN A 61 -9.87 6.51 -1.82
N ILE A 62 -9.03 5.92 -2.67
CA ILE A 62 -8.87 4.46 -2.75
C ILE A 62 -8.31 3.87 -1.44
N ALA A 63 -7.44 4.60 -0.73
CA ALA A 63 -6.91 4.16 0.55
C ALA A 63 -8.01 3.89 1.59
N SER A 64 -9.05 4.75 1.63
CA SER A 64 -10.21 4.57 2.51
C SER A 64 -11.06 3.37 2.08
N GLN A 65 -11.21 3.12 0.77
CA GLN A 65 -11.90 1.93 0.26
C GLN A 65 -11.17 0.64 0.65
N MET A 66 -9.83 0.64 0.63
CA MET A 66 -9.03 -0.52 1.07
C MET A 66 -9.21 -0.84 2.54
N GLN A 67 -9.34 0.18 3.40
CA GLN A 67 -9.58 -0.02 4.83
C GLN A 67 -10.92 -0.71 5.10
N THR A 68 -11.96 -0.40 4.32
CA THR A 68 -13.30 -0.99 4.48
C THR A 68 -13.45 -2.33 3.74
N GLY A 69 -12.63 -2.60 2.72
CA GLY A 69 -12.67 -3.83 1.92
C GLY A 69 -11.86 -5.01 2.47
N LYS A 70 -11.45 -5.01 3.74
CA LYS A 70 -10.70 -6.12 4.36
C LYS A 70 -11.43 -7.46 4.24
N ASN A 71 -12.75 -7.45 4.36
CA ASN A 71 -13.60 -8.63 4.24
C ASN A 71 -13.57 -9.29 2.85
N ILE A 72 -13.18 -8.55 1.82
CA ILE A 72 -13.04 -9.05 0.45
C ILE A 72 -11.57 -9.22 0.04
N GLY A 73 -10.67 -9.30 1.02
CA GLY A 73 -9.24 -9.58 0.80
C GLY A 73 -8.40 -8.36 0.43
N MET A 74 -8.90 -7.14 0.59
CA MET A 74 -8.05 -5.95 0.49
C MET A 74 -7.13 -5.85 1.71
N GLN A 75 -5.93 -5.32 1.48
CA GLN A 75 -4.92 -5.12 2.52
C GLN A 75 -4.14 -3.86 2.22
N THR A 76 -4.05 -2.94 3.17
CA THR A 76 -3.17 -1.77 3.06
C THR A 76 -1.72 -2.18 3.28
N LEU A 77 -0.77 -1.47 2.65
CA LEU A 77 0.65 -1.74 2.89
C LEU A 77 1.00 -1.65 4.39
N ASP A 78 0.51 -0.63 5.09
CA ASP A 78 0.79 -0.44 6.51
C ASP A 78 0.21 -1.55 7.38
N ASP A 79 -0.94 -2.12 7.04
CA ASP A 79 -1.45 -3.31 7.74
C ASP A 79 -0.51 -4.50 7.53
N ALA A 80 -0.04 -4.73 6.29
CA ALA A 80 0.91 -5.80 6.01
C ALA A 80 2.25 -5.61 6.74
N ILE A 81 2.78 -4.39 6.78
CA ILE A 81 4.00 -4.07 7.53
C ILE A 81 3.79 -4.29 9.03
N GLN A 82 2.65 -3.85 9.59
CA GLN A 82 2.32 -4.05 10.99
C GLN A 82 2.25 -5.53 11.36
N ASP A 83 1.69 -6.38 10.50
CA ASP A 83 1.62 -7.83 10.72
C ASP A 83 3.02 -8.46 10.78
N LEU A 84 3.91 -8.09 9.85
CA LEU A 84 5.29 -8.57 9.85
C LEU A 84 6.08 -8.09 11.07
N LEU A 85 5.86 -6.84 11.49
CA LEU A 85 6.49 -6.25 12.66
C LEU A 85 6.01 -6.93 13.95
N THR A 86 4.71 -7.19 14.06
CA THR A 86 4.11 -7.90 15.22
C THR A 86 4.67 -9.31 15.35
N LYS A 87 4.90 -10.00 14.22
CA LYS A 87 5.58 -11.29 14.16
C LYS A 87 7.08 -11.22 14.46
N LYS A 88 7.65 -10.02 14.62
CA LYS A 88 9.08 -9.75 14.80
C LYS A 88 9.94 -10.26 13.64
N TRP A 89 9.37 -10.30 12.43
CA TRP A 89 10.10 -10.72 11.22
C TRP A 89 10.94 -9.59 10.63
N ILE A 90 10.57 -8.34 10.87
CA ILE A 90 11.23 -7.14 10.32
C ILE A 90 11.65 -6.18 11.43
N ALA A 91 12.64 -5.35 11.15
CA ALA A 91 13.10 -4.32 12.07
C ALA A 91 12.10 -3.14 12.16
N PRO A 92 11.88 -2.54 13.35
CA PRO A 92 11.06 -1.33 13.50
C PRO A 92 11.52 -0.17 12.61
N GLU A 93 12.81 -0.01 12.42
CA GLU A 93 13.43 1.05 11.61
C GLU A 93 13.04 0.87 10.13
N GLU A 94 13.21 -0.33 9.58
CA GLU A 94 12.83 -0.62 8.20
C GLU A 94 11.31 -0.54 7.99
N ALA A 95 10.52 -0.94 9.00
CA ALA A 95 9.07 -0.77 9.00
C ALA A 95 8.67 0.70 8.92
N TYR A 96 9.28 1.56 9.75
CA TYR A 96 9.06 3.00 9.72
C TYR A 96 9.46 3.60 8.36
N ASP A 97 10.63 3.26 7.83
CA ASP A 97 11.16 3.80 6.57
C ASP A 97 10.28 3.48 5.36
N LYS A 98 9.63 2.30 5.35
CA LYS A 98 8.82 1.83 4.23
C LYS A 98 7.30 2.01 4.42
N ALA A 99 6.85 2.45 5.59
CA ALA A 99 5.44 2.74 5.87
C ALA A 99 4.96 4.00 5.14
N ILE A 100 3.66 4.04 4.84
CA ILE A 100 2.95 5.21 4.34
C ILE A 100 2.62 6.16 5.50
N ASP A 101 1.93 5.67 6.53
CA ASP A 101 1.70 6.41 7.77
C ASP A 101 2.86 6.17 8.77
N LYS A 102 3.85 7.06 8.71
CA LYS A 102 5.02 7.03 9.62
C LYS A 102 4.63 7.07 11.10
N ASN A 103 3.58 7.80 11.46
CA ASN A 103 3.19 7.97 12.87
C ASN A 103 2.73 6.65 13.49
N ARG A 104 2.12 5.77 12.69
CA ARG A 104 1.73 4.42 13.12
C ARG A 104 2.92 3.59 13.61
N PHE A 105 4.11 3.83 13.04
CA PHE A 105 5.31 3.05 13.31
C PHE A 105 6.35 3.74 14.20
N ALA A 106 6.30 5.07 14.32
CA ALA A 106 7.25 5.86 15.10
C ALA A 106 7.42 5.36 16.54
N LYS A 107 6.32 4.91 17.18
CA LYS A 107 6.31 4.37 18.54
C LYS A 107 7.12 3.08 18.75
N PHE A 108 7.50 2.39 17.68
CA PHE A 108 8.31 1.17 17.75
C PHE A 108 9.81 1.46 17.59
N LEU A 109 10.18 2.69 17.25
CA LEU A 109 11.57 3.10 17.14
C LEU A 109 12.19 3.23 18.53
N LYS A 110 13.43 2.75 18.66
CA LYS A 110 14.23 2.94 19.89
C LYS A 110 14.79 4.35 20.00
N THR A 111 15.06 4.98 18.86
CA THR A 111 15.59 6.33 18.75
C THR A 111 14.52 7.22 18.14
N PRO A 112 14.27 8.44 18.68
CA PRO A 112 13.28 9.35 18.11
C PRO A 112 13.61 9.72 16.66
N PRO A 113 12.59 9.95 15.80
CA PRO A 113 12.78 10.21 14.37
C PRO A 113 13.72 11.39 14.06
N ASP A 114 13.74 12.43 14.89
CA ASP A 114 14.54 13.64 14.70
C ASP A 114 16.07 13.37 14.76
N ALA A 115 16.49 12.22 15.29
CA ALA A 115 17.90 11.82 15.35
C ALA A 115 18.31 10.84 14.22
N LEU A 116 17.40 10.54 13.28
CA LEU A 116 17.64 9.68 12.10
C LEU A 116 17.81 10.48 10.79
N GLN A 117 17.82 11.82 10.87
CA GLN A 117 18.06 12.72 9.74
C GLN A 117 19.54 12.99 9.50
#